data_AF-A0A2K8L7C2-F1
#
_entry.id   AF-A0A2K8L7C2-F1
#
_cell.length_a   1.000
_cell.length_b   1.000
_cell.length_c   1.000
_cell.angle_alpha   90.00
_cell.angle_beta   90.00
_cell.angle_gamma   90.00
#
_symmetry.space_group_name_H-M   'P 1'
#
loop_
_entity.id
_entity.type
_entity.pdbx_description
1 polymer ?
#
loop_
_entity_poly.entity_id
_entity_poly.type
_entity_poly.pdbx_seq_one_letter_code
_entity_poly.pdbx_strand_id
1 'polypeptide(L)'
;MGIHITLHAGRNFILAIFHGPVTAHELESFVDELLLDKYDTKDKVRLAILSEGASASLLRYHTICAAGKRMRLGRHRQHRGKLAIIARSRVGFGLAKMYQMATEKVEPSEILVLHGDGLESATQWLGISDLSANIRQILNCVEQGVERGLSTQMIR
;
A
#
# COMPACT_ATOMS: atom_id res chain seq x y z
N MET A 1 11.28 3.94 -9.95
CA MET A 1 11.44 4.25 -8.52
C MET A 1 10.38 5.26 -8.18
N GLY A 2 9.69 5.07 -7.05
CA GLY A 2 8.49 5.80 -6.69
C GLY A 2 7.45 4.90 -6.04
N ILE A 3 6.19 5.18 -6.34
CA ILE A 3 5.03 4.42 -5.85
C ILE A 3 4.22 4.00 -7.09
N HIS A 4 3.95 2.71 -7.26
CA HIS A 4 2.97 2.23 -8.24
C HIS A 4 1.65 1.96 -7.54
N ILE A 5 0.53 2.36 -8.15
CA ILE A 5 -0.82 2.08 -7.66
C ILE A 5 -1.62 1.37 -8.76
N THR A 6 -2.17 0.20 -8.44
CA THR A 6 -3.16 -0.47 -9.29
C THR A 6 -4.52 -0.45 -8.61
N LEU A 7 -5.55 -0.12 -9.38
CA LEU A 7 -6.92 0.00 -8.91
C LEU A 7 -7.80 -1.01 -9.65
N HIS A 8 -8.38 -1.96 -8.92
CA HIS A 8 -9.33 -2.92 -9.48
C HIS A 8 -10.73 -2.54 -9.02
N ALA A 9 -11.44 -1.75 -9.84
CA ALA A 9 -12.75 -1.20 -9.50
C ALA A 9 -13.78 -2.32 -9.31
N GLY A 10 -13.86 -3.28 -10.24
CA GLY A 10 -14.79 -4.42 -10.15
C GLY A 10 -14.54 -5.41 -9.00
N ARG A 11 -13.40 -5.30 -8.30
CA ARG A 11 -13.02 -6.20 -7.19
C ARG A 11 -12.86 -5.50 -5.85
N ASN A 12 -13.18 -4.20 -5.76
CA ASN A 12 -12.97 -3.39 -4.56
C ASN A 12 -11.53 -3.52 -4.00
N PHE A 13 -10.53 -3.65 -4.88
CA PHE A 13 -9.14 -3.92 -4.52
C PHE A 13 -8.20 -2.76 -4.92
N ILE A 14 -7.23 -2.45 -4.05
CA ILE A 14 -6.15 -1.50 -4.31
C ILE A 14 -4.81 -2.19 -4.03
N LEU A 15 -3.91 -2.12 -5.00
CA LEU A 15 -2.51 -2.49 -4.86
C LEU A 15 -1.66 -1.21 -4.80
N ALA A 16 -0.74 -1.13 -3.84
CA ALA A 16 0.30 -0.11 -3.80
C ALA A 16 1.67 -0.79 -3.66
N ILE A 17 2.60 -0.46 -4.55
CA ILE A 17 3.98 -0.97 -4.51
C ILE A 17 4.94 0.20 -4.36
N PHE A 18 5.67 0.22 -3.26
CA PHE A 18 6.73 1.19 -3.00
C PHE A 18 8.05 0.57 -3.46
N HIS A 19 8.81 1.29 -4.28
CA HIS A 19 10.07 0.78 -4.85
C HIS A 19 11.09 1.90 -5.08
N GLY A 20 12.33 1.69 -4.64
CA GLY A 20 13.35 2.74 -4.72
C GLY A 20 13.10 3.93 -3.79
N PRO A 21 13.86 5.02 -3.93
CA PRO A 21 13.63 6.27 -3.22
C PRO A 21 12.31 6.91 -3.63
N VAL A 22 11.48 7.21 -2.64
CA VAL A 22 10.20 7.92 -2.80
C VAL A 22 10.42 9.41 -2.58
N THR A 23 9.89 10.23 -3.47
CA THR A 23 9.93 11.70 -3.40
C THR A 23 8.71 12.28 -2.68
N ALA A 24 8.82 13.54 -2.25
CA ALA A 24 7.71 14.23 -1.59
C ALA A 24 6.47 14.29 -2.49
N HIS A 25 6.65 14.61 -3.77
CA HIS A 25 5.56 14.70 -4.73
C HIS A 25 4.82 13.38 -4.90
N GLU A 26 5.54 12.26 -5.06
CA GLU A 26 4.93 10.93 -5.18
C GLU A 26 4.15 10.55 -3.93
N LEU A 27 4.69 10.82 -2.75
CA LEU A 27 4.01 10.54 -1.49
C LEU A 27 2.74 11.39 -1.34
N GLU A 28 2.80 12.68 -1.67
CA GLU A 28 1.65 13.58 -1.59
C GLU A 28 0.54 13.16 -2.57
N SER A 29 0.90 12.87 -3.83
CA SER A 29 -0.04 12.39 -4.83
C SER A 29 -0.64 11.03 -4.49
N PHE A 30 0.15 10.11 -3.89
CA PHE A 30 -0.37 8.86 -3.36
C PHE A 30 -1.42 9.08 -2.27
N VAL A 31 -1.16 9.98 -1.32
CA VAL A 31 -2.11 10.34 -0.26
C VAL A 31 -3.37 10.98 -0.83
N ASP A 32 -3.23 11.92 -1.78
CA ASP A 32 -4.35 12.58 -2.45
C ASP A 32 -5.25 11.56 -3.14
N GLU A 33 -4.66 10.65 -3.93
CA GLU A 33 -5.38 9.59 -4.61
C GLU A 33 -6.12 8.73 -3.58
N LEU A 34 -5.42 8.23 -2.56
CA LEU A 34 -6.04 7.36 -1.56
C LEU A 34 -7.15 8.02 -0.76
N LEU A 35 -7.21 9.35 -0.67
CA LEU A 35 -8.24 10.10 0.06
C LEU A 35 -9.52 10.35 -0.76
N LEU A 36 -9.54 10.09 -2.07
CA LEU A 36 -10.73 10.25 -2.90
C LEU A 36 -11.90 9.36 -2.44
N ASP A 37 -13.13 9.89 -2.50
CA ASP A 37 -14.35 9.22 -2.03
C ASP A 37 -14.68 7.92 -2.79
N LYS A 38 -14.20 7.80 -4.04
CA LYS A 38 -14.32 6.58 -4.86
C LYS A 38 -13.68 5.34 -4.21
N TYR A 39 -12.97 5.51 -3.10
CA TYR A 39 -12.33 4.46 -2.31
C TYR A 39 -12.98 4.17 -0.95
N ASP A 40 -14.04 4.89 -0.59
CA ASP A 40 -14.86 4.60 0.59
C ASP A 40 -16.03 3.68 0.21
N THR A 41 -15.70 2.44 -0.16
CA THR A 41 -16.68 1.40 -0.50
C THR A 41 -16.65 0.28 0.53
N LYS A 42 -17.81 -0.34 0.78
CA LYS A 42 -17.91 -1.53 1.62
C LYS A 42 -16.99 -2.65 1.13
N ASP A 43 -16.39 -3.38 2.07
CA ASP A 43 -15.54 -4.56 1.82
C ASP A 43 -14.28 -4.29 0.98
N LYS A 44 -13.77 -3.04 0.99
CA LYS A 44 -12.54 -2.69 0.28
C LYS A 44 -11.33 -3.45 0.83
N VAL A 45 -10.61 -4.16 -0.05
CA VAL A 45 -9.37 -4.85 0.28
C VAL A 45 -8.16 -4.11 -0.29
N ARG A 46 -7.07 -4.07 0.48
CA ARG A 46 -5.87 -3.29 0.13
C ARG A 46 -4.63 -4.14 0.34
N LEU A 47 -3.70 -4.08 -0.60
CA LEU A 47 -2.38 -4.70 -0.49
C LEU A 47 -1.32 -3.62 -0.70
N ALA A 48 -0.45 -3.44 0.28
CA ALA A 48 0.74 -2.61 0.18
C ALA A 48 1.99 -3.51 0.16
N ILE A 49 2.89 -3.29 -0.80
CA ILE A 49 4.17 -3.98 -0.91
C ILE A 49 5.29 -2.97 -0.78
N LEU A 50 6.12 -3.11 0.25
CA LEU A 50 7.36 -2.36 0.42
C LEU A 50 8.50 -3.22 -0.14
N SER A 51 8.92 -2.91 -1.36
CA SER A 51 10.00 -3.63 -2.06
C SER A 51 11.33 -3.45 -1.32
N GLU A 52 12.30 -4.34 -1.57
CA GLU A 52 13.59 -4.30 -0.85
C GLU A 52 14.30 -2.96 -0.99
N GLY A 53 14.27 -2.39 -2.21
CA GLY A 53 14.88 -1.08 -2.49
C GLY A 53 14.05 0.13 -2.07
N ALA A 54 12.86 -0.04 -1.46
CA ALA A 54 12.02 1.09 -1.05
C ALA A 54 12.72 1.93 0.03
N SER A 55 12.82 3.24 -0.21
CA SER A 55 13.56 4.16 0.66
C SER A 55 12.83 5.48 0.85
N ALA A 56 12.89 6.01 2.08
CA ALA A 56 12.43 7.34 2.43
C ALA A 56 13.56 8.39 2.42
N SER A 57 14.74 8.08 1.86
CA SER A 57 15.92 8.94 1.92
C SER A 57 15.76 10.33 1.28
N LEU A 58 14.80 10.49 0.37
CA LEU A 58 14.47 11.78 -0.26
C LEU A 58 13.33 12.53 0.45
N LEU A 59 12.75 11.94 1.50
CA LEU A 59 11.64 12.51 2.25
C LEU A 59 12.17 13.27 3.46
N ARG A 60 11.68 14.50 3.63
CA ARG A 60 11.89 15.26 4.86
C ARG A 60 10.89 14.77 5.92
N TYR A 61 11.33 14.80 7.18
CA TYR A 61 10.48 14.42 8.32
C TYR A 61 9.10 15.11 8.31
N HIS A 62 9.07 16.41 8.02
CA HIS A 62 7.81 17.16 7.97
C HIS A 62 6.84 16.64 6.90
N THR A 63 7.35 16.20 5.74
CA THR A 63 6.54 15.64 4.65
C THR A 63 5.89 14.33 5.11
N ILE A 64 6.65 13.45 5.76
CA ILE A 64 6.16 12.19 6.31
C ILE A 64 5.07 12.45 7.37
N CYS A 65 5.31 13.40 8.28
CA CYS A 65 4.32 13.76 9.30
C CYS A 65 3.06 14.39 8.71
N ALA A 66 3.18 15.25 7.71
CA ALA A 66 2.05 15.87 7.03
C ALA A 66 1.19 14.81 6.32
N ALA A 67 1.83 13.92 5.54
CA ALA A 67 1.17 12.78 4.90
C ALA A 67 0.43 11.90 5.94
N GLY A 68 1.10 11.56 7.05
CA GLY A 68 0.51 10.79 8.13
C GLY A 68 -0.71 11.46 8.78
N LYS A 69 -0.67 12.79 9.00
CA LYS A 69 -1.82 13.55 9.52
C LYS A 69 -2.99 13.53 8.55
N ARG A 70 -2.73 13.72 7.25
CA ARG A 70 -3.77 13.68 6.20
C ARG A 70 -4.40 12.30 6.06
N MET A 71 -3.59 11.24 6.09
CA MET A 71 -4.08 9.86 6.08
C MET A 71 -4.96 9.51 7.28
N ARG A 72 -4.85 10.23 8.41
CA ARG A 72 -5.80 10.06 9.53
C ARG A 72 -7.23 10.48 9.17
N LEU A 73 -7.42 11.39 8.20
CA LEU A 73 -8.76 11.72 7.69
C LEU A 73 -9.45 10.48 7.11
N GLY A 74 -8.68 9.56 6.52
CA GLY A 74 -9.17 8.26 6.06
C GLY A 74 -9.71 7.35 7.19
N ARG A 75 -9.44 7.65 8.47
CA ARG A 75 -10.03 6.91 9.62
C ARG A 75 -11.51 7.24 9.84
N HIS A 76 -12.01 8.34 9.29
CA HIS A 76 -13.41 8.74 9.38
C HIS A 76 -14.27 8.17 8.24
N ARG A 77 -13.69 7.34 7.36
CA ARG A 77 -14.42 6.62 6.33
C ARG A 77 -15.49 5.73 6.94
N GLN A 78 -16.65 5.72 6.29
CA GLN A 78 -17.80 4.96 6.78
C GLN A 78 -17.56 3.45 6.66
N HIS A 79 -16.78 3.04 5.66
CA HIS A 79 -16.52 1.63 5.39
C HIS A 79 -15.08 1.27 5.72
N ARG A 80 -14.93 0.41 6.74
CA ARG A 80 -13.66 -0.24 7.06
C ARG A 80 -13.44 -1.45 6.16
N GLY A 81 -12.18 -1.84 5.99
CA GLY A 81 -11.82 -2.92 5.07
C GLY A 81 -10.39 -3.40 5.31
N LYS A 82 -10.07 -4.59 4.78
CA LYS A 82 -8.80 -5.27 5.07
C LYS A 82 -7.60 -4.62 4.40
N LEU A 83 -6.47 -4.61 5.10
CA LEU A 83 -5.17 -4.17 4.61
C LEU A 83 -4.13 -5.25 4.89
N ALA A 84 -3.48 -5.76 3.85
CA ALA A 84 -2.24 -6.52 4.00
C ALA A 84 -1.04 -5.65 3.64
N ILE A 85 0.01 -5.71 4.44
CA ILE A 85 1.30 -5.06 4.18
C ILE A 85 2.36 -6.15 4.09
N ILE A 86 3.04 -6.23 2.94
CA ILE A 86 4.23 -7.06 2.74
C ILE A 86 5.43 -6.14 2.78
N ALA A 87 6.33 -6.35 3.74
CA ALA A 87 7.58 -5.62 3.83
C ALA A 87 8.76 -6.55 3.56
N ARG A 88 9.51 -6.29 2.49
CA ARG A 88 10.66 -7.14 2.12
C ARG A 88 11.90 -6.83 2.96
N SER A 89 12.09 -5.57 3.37
CA SER A 89 13.18 -5.18 4.26
C SER A 89 12.81 -5.28 5.75
N ARG A 90 13.81 -5.60 6.59
CA ARG A 90 13.64 -5.70 8.06
C ARG A 90 13.16 -4.40 8.70
N VAL A 91 13.72 -3.27 8.26
CA VAL A 91 13.32 -1.94 8.77
C VAL A 91 11.88 -1.63 8.37
N GLY A 92 11.52 -1.88 7.10
CA GLY A 92 10.14 -1.71 6.63
C GLY A 92 9.15 -2.58 7.41
N PHE A 93 9.53 -3.81 7.73
CA PHE A 93 8.71 -4.71 8.55
C PHE A 93 8.52 -4.21 9.97
N GLY A 94 9.58 -3.74 10.63
CA GLY A 94 9.48 -3.12 11.96
C GLY A 94 8.55 -1.92 11.97
N LEU A 95 8.65 -1.05 10.96
CA LEU A 95 7.77 0.12 10.80
C LEU A 95 6.30 -0.30 10.54
N ALA A 96 6.06 -1.28 9.68
CA ALA A 96 4.73 -1.81 9.42
C ALA A 96 4.10 -2.45 10.67
N LYS A 97 4.88 -3.14 11.49
CA LYS A 97 4.42 -3.69 12.78
C LYS A 97 4.08 -2.59 13.78
N MET A 98 4.90 -1.56 13.90
CA MET A 98 4.59 -0.40 14.74
C MET A 98 3.31 0.30 14.26
N TYR A 99 3.09 0.42 12.95
CA TYR A 99 1.84 0.93 12.40
C TYR A 99 0.64 0.07 12.82
N GLN A 100 0.73 -1.26 12.67
CA GLN A 100 -0.31 -2.21 13.07
C GLN A 100 -0.69 -2.04 14.55
N MET A 101 0.29 -1.90 15.45
CA MET A 101 0.05 -1.67 16.89
C MET A 101 -0.54 -0.27 17.16
N ALA A 102 -0.02 0.77 16.50
CA ALA A 102 -0.53 2.14 16.67
C ALA A 102 -1.97 2.32 16.14
N THR A 103 -2.48 1.36 15.36
CA THR A 103 -3.84 1.34 14.85
C THR A 103 -4.84 0.60 15.73
N GLU A 104 -4.48 0.10 16.93
CA GLU A 104 -5.28 -0.71 17.87
C GLU A 104 -6.75 -0.30 18.16
N LYS A 105 -7.19 0.92 17.80
CA LYS A 105 -8.63 1.28 17.79
C LYS A 105 -9.40 0.76 16.55
N VAL A 106 -8.69 0.19 15.60
CA VAL A 106 -9.17 -0.60 14.48
C VAL A 106 -9.11 -2.05 14.95
N GLU A 107 -10.21 -2.80 14.79
CA GLU A 107 -10.19 -4.20 15.21
C GLU A 107 -8.95 -4.90 14.61
N PRO A 108 -8.14 -5.60 15.43
CA PRO A 108 -6.89 -6.23 14.97
C PRO A 108 -7.06 -7.17 13.77
N SER A 109 -8.29 -7.57 13.47
CA SER A 109 -8.71 -8.39 12.33
C SER A 109 -8.61 -7.71 10.96
N GLU A 110 -8.36 -6.39 10.88
CA GLU A 110 -8.36 -5.67 9.60
C GLU A 110 -6.97 -5.40 9.01
N ILE A 111 -5.87 -5.62 9.74
CA ILE A 111 -4.52 -5.38 9.24
C ILE A 111 -3.63 -6.62 9.41
N LEU A 112 -3.10 -7.14 8.31
CA LEU A 112 -2.11 -8.21 8.26
C LEU A 112 -0.74 -7.64 7.86
N VAL A 113 0.32 -7.98 8.59
CA VAL A 113 1.69 -7.57 8.26
C VAL A 113 2.58 -8.79 8.10
N LEU A 114 3.22 -8.93 6.94
CA LEU A 114 4.10 -10.04 6.56
C LEU A 114 5.50 -9.53 6.21
N HIS A 115 6.51 -10.36 6.46
CA HIS A 115 7.91 -10.09 6.12
C HIS A 115 8.35 -10.98 4.95
N GLY A 116 9.19 -10.45 4.05
CA GLY A 116 9.76 -11.20 2.93
C GLY A 116 8.76 -11.49 1.81
N ASP A 117 8.75 -12.72 1.28
CA ASP A 117 7.81 -13.13 0.23
C ASP A 117 6.51 -13.65 0.83
N GLY A 118 5.61 -12.71 1.16
CA GLY A 118 4.31 -12.99 1.75
C GLY A 118 3.13 -12.95 0.77
N LEU A 119 3.36 -12.94 -0.54
CA LEU A 119 2.31 -12.62 -1.53
C LEU A 119 1.14 -13.61 -1.51
N GLU A 120 1.44 -14.91 -1.48
CA GLU A 120 0.40 -15.95 -1.46
C GLU A 120 -0.43 -15.90 -0.18
N SER A 121 0.22 -15.77 0.98
CA SER A 121 -0.49 -15.64 2.26
C SER A 121 -1.32 -14.36 2.33
N ALA A 122 -0.81 -13.24 1.82
CA ALA A 122 -1.55 -11.97 1.80
C ALA A 122 -2.79 -12.05 0.90
N THR A 123 -2.63 -12.54 -0.33
CA THR A 123 -3.72 -12.63 -1.30
C THR A 123 -4.80 -13.62 -0.85
N GLN A 124 -4.41 -14.73 -0.22
CA GLN A 124 -5.35 -15.67 0.38
C GLN A 124 -6.15 -15.03 1.53
N TRP A 125 -5.47 -14.32 2.45
CA TRP A 125 -6.14 -13.68 3.58
C TRP A 125 -7.10 -12.54 3.17
N LEU A 126 -6.73 -11.83 2.10
CA LEU A 126 -7.55 -10.80 1.46
C LEU A 126 -8.69 -11.38 0.59
N GLY A 127 -8.67 -12.68 0.26
CA GLY A 127 -9.68 -13.30 -0.61
C GLY A 127 -9.51 -12.96 -2.10
N ILE A 128 -8.28 -12.67 -2.53
CA ILE A 128 -7.92 -12.27 -3.91
C ILE A 128 -6.82 -13.18 -4.50
N SER A 129 -6.79 -14.45 -4.11
CA SER A 129 -5.77 -15.42 -4.56
C SER A 129 -5.69 -15.53 -6.10
N ASP A 130 -6.81 -15.31 -6.80
CA ASP A 130 -6.89 -15.31 -8.26
C ASP A 130 -6.04 -14.19 -8.91
N LEU A 131 -5.74 -13.12 -8.18
CA LEU A 131 -4.90 -12.01 -8.66
C LEU A 131 -3.40 -12.20 -8.40
N SER A 132 -2.99 -13.24 -7.65
CA SER A 132 -1.60 -13.43 -7.20
C SER A 132 -0.58 -13.41 -8.35
N ALA A 133 -0.86 -14.13 -9.45
CA ALA A 133 0.04 -14.18 -10.61
C ALA A 133 0.18 -12.80 -11.29
N ASN A 134 -0.92 -12.06 -11.43
CA ASN A 134 -0.92 -10.72 -12.02
C ASN A 134 -0.16 -9.72 -11.13
N ILE A 135 -0.38 -9.76 -9.81
CA ILE A 135 0.35 -8.92 -8.86
C ILE A 135 1.85 -9.21 -8.91
N ARG A 136 2.25 -10.48 -8.98
CA ARG A 136 3.66 -10.88 -9.11
C ARG A 136 4.29 -10.33 -10.40
N GLN A 137 3.56 -10.36 -11.51
CA GLN A 137 4.01 -9.78 -12.78
C GLN A 137 4.21 -8.26 -12.68
N ILE A 138 3.24 -7.53 -12.12
CA ILE A 138 3.34 -6.07 -11.91
C ILE A 138 4.55 -5.76 -11.02
N LEU A 139 4.69 -6.46 -9.89
CA LEU A 139 5.80 -6.28 -8.96
C LEU A 139 7.15 -6.45 -9.65
N ASN A 140 7.32 -7.50 -10.46
CA ASN A 140 8.55 -7.74 -11.22
C ASN A 140 8.84 -6.59 -12.22
N CYS A 141 7.82 -6.11 -12.95
CA CYS A 141 7.99 -4.98 -13.88
C CYS A 141 8.42 -3.69 -13.16
N VAL A 142 7.80 -3.42 -12.01
CA VAL A 142 8.07 -2.24 -11.18
C VAL A 142 9.47 -2.29 -10.56
N GLU A 143 9.89 -3.46 -10.06
CA GLU A 143 11.23 -3.67 -9.47
C GLU A 143 12.34 -3.65 -10.54
N GLN A 144 12.08 -4.11 -11.77
CA GLN A 144 13.02 -4.04 -12.90
C GLN A 144 13.13 -2.65 -13.53
N GLY A 145 12.37 -1.66 -13.04
CA GLY A 145 12.51 -0.26 -13.46
C GLY A 145 11.85 0.09 -14.78
N VAL A 146 10.91 -0.74 -15.25
CA VAL A 146 10.05 -0.43 -16.41
C VAL A 146 9.18 0.80 -16.11
N GLU A 147 8.85 1.01 -14.83
CA GLU A 147 8.08 2.15 -14.35
C GLU A 147 8.90 3.10 -13.47
N ARG A 148 8.79 4.40 -13.74
CA ARG A 148 9.47 5.49 -13.01
C ARG A 148 8.43 6.54 -12.59
N GLY A 149 8.54 7.06 -11.37
CA GLY A 149 7.58 8.03 -10.85
C GLY A 149 6.40 7.39 -10.13
N LEU A 150 5.36 8.19 -9.88
CA LEU A 150 4.03 7.68 -9.55
C LEU A 150 3.37 7.14 -10.83
N SER A 151 2.98 5.87 -10.82
CA SER A 151 2.19 5.26 -11.89
C SER A 151 0.86 4.77 -11.34
N THR A 152 -0.24 5.12 -12.03
CA THR A 152 -1.59 4.68 -11.66
C THR A 152 -2.18 3.88 -12.81
N GLN A 153 -2.52 2.63 -12.56
CA GLN A 153 -3.19 1.76 -13.51
C GLN A 153 -4.62 1.45 -13.03
N MET A 154 -5.61 1.71 -13.87
CA MET A 154 -7.01 1.38 -13.59
C MET A 154 -7.41 0.14 -14.40
N ILE A 155 -7.83 -0.91 -13.68
CA ILE A 155 -8.36 -2.15 -14.24
C ILE A 155 -9.86 -2.16 -13.96
N ARG A 156 -10.65 -2.16 -15.03
CA ARG A 156 -12.12 -2.20 -14.97
C ARG A 156 -12.60 -3.60 -14.64
#